data_AF-A0A975IY46-F1
#
_entry.id   AF-A0A975IY46-F1
#
_cell.length_a   1.000
_cell.length_b   1.000
_cell.length_c   1.000
_cell.angle_alpha   90.00
_cell.angle_beta   90.00
_cell.angle_gamma   90.00
#
_symmetry.space_group_name_H-M   'P 1'
#
loop_
_entity.id
_entity.type
_entity.pdbx_description
1 polymer ?
#
loop_
_entity_poly.entity_id
_entity_poly.type
_entity_poly.pdbx_seq_one_letter_code
_entity_poly.pdbx_strand_id
1 'polypeptide(L)'
;MATAFAAVAMASAVAVSASARIDPGALVHPEKFHLGKSTGHIAPVNTWHARGASIPHPHASLDVLVKQAAASQTIPFWTGQITSPLDGNTYTMSMVGSSPYNPANTATPSVVSYLPIIARVHFEDGTVLDPTKPACGDNVSVAKRFYNSPLFTPNDIYSNGWHVGGGGVNSQLISAFQRANFWSLVKNTNYGVQLKPAIAKPIIVDMFAPDGQSQTFTGVPAVCGDTTGSVTIGAIDIFAYDTLVENIVYQYSGPTQLPIILTYNLVQTEGGGCCVLGYHSAFGDSKGTQTYAVGSYIDSGIFQNVDDVVIWSHEMAEWMDDPFVQANVPGGNADDLTPAWGNTGQVQGCQNNLEDGDPLTGVAEYAIKGAGGYTYHFQDLAFHDWFYRTRSTGTAGKFSFQGVFTSNAGPLCTG
;
A
#
# COMPACT_ATOMS: atom_id res chain seq x y z
N MET A 1 64.90 -0.74 0.49
CA MET A 1 63.95 -1.48 -0.36
C MET A 1 62.56 -1.17 0.16
N ALA A 2 61.87 -0.23 -0.49
CA ALA A 2 60.53 0.21 -0.12
C ALA A 2 59.68 0.13 -1.40
N THR A 3 58.60 -0.65 -1.35
CA THR A 3 57.65 -0.85 -2.44
C THR A 3 56.44 0.05 -2.24
N ALA A 4 56.21 0.93 -3.21
CA ALA A 4 55.02 1.77 -3.34
C ALA A 4 53.96 1.06 -4.20
N PHE A 5 52.70 1.09 -3.76
CA PHE A 5 51.53 0.72 -4.55
C PHE A 5 51.09 1.94 -5.38
N ALA A 6 50.95 1.76 -6.70
CA ALA A 6 50.36 2.75 -7.60
C ALA A 6 48.95 2.30 -7.99
N ALA A 7 47.98 3.21 -7.81
CA ALA A 7 46.62 3.08 -8.31
C ALA A 7 46.56 3.45 -9.79
N VAL A 8 45.87 2.64 -10.60
CA VAL A 8 45.58 2.94 -12.02
C VAL A 8 44.12 3.36 -12.11
N ALA A 9 43.91 4.64 -12.44
CA ALA A 9 42.64 5.16 -12.91
C ALA A 9 42.58 4.99 -14.44
N MET A 10 41.54 4.34 -14.95
CA MET A 10 41.19 4.40 -16.37
C MET A 10 39.99 5.32 -16.55
N ALA A 11 40.25 6.47 -17.16
CA ALA A 11 39.23 7.34 -17.74
C ALA A 11 38.98 6.92 -19.18
N SER A 12 37.73 6.63 -19.55
CA SER A 12 37.30 6.54 -20.94
C SER A 12 36.32 7.67 -21.22
N ALA A 13 36.78 8.64 -21.99
CA ALA A 13 35.96 9.70 -22.57
C ALA A 13 35.16 9.12 -23.74
N VAL A 14 33.84 9.27 -23.71
CA VAL A 14 32.99 9.13 -24.90
C VAL A 14 32.53 10.52 -25.30
N ALA A 15 32.84 10.89 -26.54
CA ALA A 15 32.47 12.15 -27.15
C ALA A 15 30.94 12.22 -27.36
N VAL A 16 30.32 13.29 -26.85
CA VAL A 16 28.92 13.62 -27.12
C VAL A 16 28.88 14.55 -28.32
N SER A 17 28.34 14.07 -29.44
CA SER A 17 28.00 14.90 -30.61
C SER A 17 26.52 15.26 -30.61
N ALA A 18 26.26 16.56 -30.45
CA ALA A 18 25.15 17.37 -30.96
C ALA A 18 23.71 16.78 -31.06
N SER A 19 22.89 17.20 -30.09
CA SER A 19 21.62 17.93 -30.27
C SER A 19 20.58 17.38 -31.26
N ALA A 20 19.68 16.53 -30.75
CA ALA A 20 18.26 16.61 -31.11
C ALA A 20 17.55 17.42 -30.01
N ARG A 21 16.96 18.56 -30.39
CA ARG A 21 16.08 19.34 -29.51
C ARG A 21 14.87 18.47 -29.17
N ILE A 22 14.73 18.09 -27.91
CA ILE A 22 13.47 17.57 -27.39
C ILE A 22 12.54 18.77 -27.23
N ASP A 23 11.44 18.74 -27.96
CA ASP A 23 10.37 19.71 -27.88
C ASP A 23 9.69 19.59 -26.50
N PRO A 24 9.64 20.64 -25.65
CA PRO A 24 9.04 20.57 -24.32
C PRO A 24 7.52 20.37 -24.34
N GLY A 25 6.89 20.34 -25.52
CA GLY A 25 5.44 20.22 -25.71
C GLY A 25 4.91 18.80 -25.95
N ALA A 26 5.75 17.76 -25.93
CA ALA A 26 5.32 16.38 -26.17
C ALA A 26 5.58 15.49 -24.94
N LEU A 27 4.95 15.83 -23.80
CA LEU A 27 4.64 14.81 -22.81
C LEU A 27 3.55 13.93 -23.41
N VAL A 28 3.98 12.81 -23.99
CA VAL A 28 3.09 11.73 -24.39
C VAL A 28 2.41 11.27 -23.10
N HIS A 29 1.14 11.64 -22.93
CA HIS A 29 0.26 10.96 -21.99
C HIS A 29 0.43 9.45 -22.22
N PRO A 30 0.65 8.64 -21.18
CA PRO A 30 0.67 7.19 -21.37
C PRO A 30 -0.61 6.81 -22.11
N GLU A 31 -0.47 5.99 -23.15
CA GLU A 31 -1.61 5.49 -23.91
C GLU A 31 -2.61 4.92 -22.92
N LYS A 32 -3.70 5.66 -22.70
CA LYS A 32 -4.86 5.19 -21.95
C LYS A 32 -5.24 3.86 -22.56
N PHE A 33 -5.04 2.77 -21.83
CA PHE A 33 -5.64 1.49 -22.17
C PHE A 33 -7.16 1.71 -22.07
N HIS A 34 -7.78 2.06 -23.19
CA HIS A 34 -9.22 2.17 -23.29
C HIS A 34 -9.78 0.76 -23.32
N LEU A 35 -9.88 0.11 -22.16
CA LEU A 35 -10.82 -0.98 -22.00
C LEU A 35 -12.20 -0.35 -22.19
N GLY A 36 -12.92 -0.84 -23.21
CA GLY A 36 -14.19 -0.26 -23.63
C GLY A 36 -15.16 -0.12 -22.46
N LYS A 37 -16.01 0.91 -22.51
CA LYS A 37 -17.12 1.14 -21.57
C LYS A 37 -17.74 -0.19 -21.17
N SER A 38 -17.47 -0.65 -19.95
CA SER A 38 -18.27 -1.72 -19.34
C SER A 38 -19.62 -1.11 -19.02
N THR A 39 -20.56 -1.21 -19.97
CA THR A 39 -22.00 -1.06 -19.70
C THR A 39 -22.55 -2.30 -18.97
N GLY A 40 -21.69 -3.09 -18.35
CA GLY A 40 -22.06 -4.29 -17.62
C GLY A 40 -22.83 -3.93 -16.36
N HIS A 41 -23.92 -4.64 -16.09
CA HIS A 41 -24.59 -4.58 -14.81
C HIS A 41 -23.58 -4.92 -13.70
N ILE A 42 -23.34 -3.99 -12.78
CA ILE A 42 -22.56 -4.26 -11.58
C ILE A 42 -23.22 -5.44 -10.86
N ALA A 43 -22.42 -6.42 -10.44
CA ALA A 43 -22.93 -7.60 -9.76
C ALA A 43 -23.79 -7.20 -8.53
N PRO A 44 -24.80 -7.99 -8.14
CA PRO A 44 -25.59 -7.72 -6.94
C PRO A 44 -24.71 -7.63 -5.68
N VAL A 45 -25.04 -6.72 -4.76
CA VAL A 45 -24.24 -6.45 -3.54
C VAL A 45 -23.98 -7.70 -2.70
N ASN A 46 -24.92 -8.66 -2.68
CA ASN A 46 -24.78 -9.90 -1.93
C ASN A 46 -23.77 -10.91 -2.51
N THR A 47 -23.20 -10.65 -3.68
CA THR A 47 -22.13 -11.47 -4.27
C THR A 47 -20.76 -10.80 -4.18
N TRP A 48 -20.67 -9.66 -3.49
CA TRP A 48 -19.46 -8.88 -3.40
C TRP A 48 -18.51 -9.46 -2.36
N HIS A 49 -17.23 -9.47 -2.72
CA HIS A 49 -16.15 -9.83 -1.82
C HIS A 49 -15.13 -8.70 -1.81
N ALA A 50 -14.73 -8.28 -0.62
CA ALA A 50 -13.71 -7.27 -0.45
C ALA A 50 -12.34 -7.83 -0.84
N ARG A 51 -11.57 -7.02 -1.57
CA ARG A 51 -10.17 -7.26 -1.88
C ARG A 51 -9.38 -5.94 -1.88
N GLY A 52 -8.08 -6.05 -1.60
CA GLY A 52 -7.10 -5.03 -1.99
C GLY A 52 -6.71 -5.19 -3.46
N ALA A 53 -5.95 -4.24 -3.98
CA ALA A 53 -5.35 -4.35 -5.30
C ALA A 53 -4.09 -3.50 -5.37
N SER A 54 -3.22 -3.79 -6.33
CA SER A 54 -2.22 -2.85 -6.78
C SER A 54 -2.46 -2.53 -8.25
N ILE A 55 -2.19 -1.28 -8.64
CA ILE A 55 -2.28 -0.86 -10.04
C ILE A 55 -0.85 -0.65 -10.53
N PRO A 56 -0.29 -1.59 -11.33
CA PRO A 56 1.04 -1.41 -11.88
C PRO A 56 1.05 -0.24 -12.85
N HIS A 57 1.97 0.69 -12.67
CA HIS A 57 2.19 1.76 -13.63
C HIS A 57 3.42 1.42 -14.49
N PRO A 58 3.32 1.51 -15.82
CA PRO A 58 4.47 1.26 -16.68
C PRO A 58 5.57 2.30 -16.40
N HIS A 59 6.83 1.94 -16.67
CA HIS A 59 7.99 2.87 -16.74
C HIS A 59 8.80 3.13 -15.46
N ALA A 60 8.55 2.44 -14.35
CA ALA A 60 9.50 2.44 -13.24
C ALA A 60 10.62 1.43 -13.51
N SER A 61 11.87 1.88 -13.41
CA SER A 61 13.06 1.01 -13.39
C SER A 61 13.78 1.27 -12.09
N LEU A 62 14.14 0.23 -11.36
CA LEU A 62 14.79 0.36 -10.06
C LEU A 62 16.07 1.20 -10.11
N ASP A 63 16.86 1.10 -11.18
CA ASP A 63 18.05 1.95 -11.41
C ASP A 63 17.74 3.44 -11.50
N VAL A 64 16.57 3.80 -12.04
CA VAL A 64 16.07 5.17 -12.11
C VAL A 64 15.58 5.60 -10.72
N LEU A 65 14.82 4.74 -10.04
CA LEU A 65 14.29 5.03 -8.71
C LEU A 65 15.41 5.27 -7.69
N VAL A 66 16.48 4.47 -7.71
CA VAL A 66 17.64 4.66 -6.81
C VAL A 66 18.29 6.02 -7.03
N LYS A 67 18.42 6.48 -8.29
CA LYS A 67 18.94 7.82 -8.61
C LYS A 67 17.98 8.92 -8.14
N GLN A 68 16.68 8.72 -8.32
CA GLN A 68 15.66 9.66 -7.87
C GLN A 68 15.62 9.78 -6.33
N ALA A 69 15.69 8.67 -5.59
CA ALA A 69 15.77 8.70 -4.13
C ALA A 69 17.01 9.46 -3.65
N ALA A 70 18.18 9.22 -4.24
CA ALA A 70 19.39 9.98 -3.92
C ALA A 70 19.26 11.49 -4.22
N ALA A 71 18.43 11.86 -5.20
CA ALA A 71 18.12 13.23 -5.56
C ALA A 71 16.90 13.82 -4.81
N SER A 72 16.30 13.09 -3.86
CA SER A 72 15.04 13.49 -3.18
C SER A 72 13.89 13.76 -4.17
N GLN A 73 13.78 12.90 -5.18
CA GLN A 73 12.75 12.89 -6.21
C GLN A 73 11.81 11.68 -6.09
N THR A 74 11.81 11.01 -4.93
CA THR A 74 10.79 10.03 -4.54
C THR A 74 10.85 9.88 -3.02
N ILE A 75 9.96 9.07 -2.45
CA ILE A 75 10.00 8.69 -1.03
C ILE A 75 11.33 7.99 -0.69
N PRO A 76 11.81 8.06 0.57
CA PRO A 76 12.98 7.30 0.97
C PRO A 76 12.65 5.80 0.93
N PHE A 77 13.51 5.03 0.27
CA PHE A 77 13.42 3.59 0.20
C PHE A 77 14.82 2.97 0.18
N TRP A 78 14.91 1.67 0.42
CA TRP A 78 16.13 0.89 0.30
C TRP A 78 15.92 -0.27 -0.64
N THR A 79 17.00 -0.75 -1.26
CA THR A 79 16.99 -1.96 -2.08
C THR A 79 17.77 -3.08 -1.42
N GLY A 80 17.35 -4.31 -1.67
CA GLY A 80 18.01 -5.53 -1.19
C GLY A 80 17.91 -6.65 -2.20
N GLN A 81 18.64 -7.72 -1.94
CA GLN A 81 18.53 -8.96 -2.71
C GLN A 81 18.27 -10.12 -1.78
N ILE A 82 17.40 -11.03 -2.22
CA ILE A 82 17.07 -12.26 -1.50
C ILE A 82 17.11 -13.44 -2.46
N THR A 83 17.80 -14.50 -2.09
CA THR A 83 17.81 -15.74 -2.85
C THR A 83 16.82 -16.71 -2.23
N SER A 84 15.80 -17.08 -3.00
CA SER A 84 14.82 -18.07 -2.56
C SER A 84 15.45 -19.47 -2.58
N PRO A 85 15.39 -20.24 -1.48
CA PRO A 85 15.89 -21.60 -1.47
C PRO A 85 14.98 -22.57 -2.24
N LEU A 86 13.77 -22.14 -2.63
CA LEU A 86 12.79 -22.96 -3.34
C LEU A 86 13.21 -23.21 -4.79
N ASP A 87 13.74 -22.17 -5.46
CA ASP A 87 14.07 -22.17 -6.88
C ASP A 87 15.50 -21.70 -7.18
N GLY A 88 16.23 -21.20 -6.18
CA GLY A 88 17.61 -20.72 -6.32
C GLY A 88 17.72 -19.35 -7.02
N ASN A 89 16.61 -18.70 -7.33
CA ASN A 89 16.58 -17.40 -7.99
C ASN A 89 16.83 -16.28 -6.96
N THR A 90 17.51 -15.23 -7.42
CA THR A 90 17.71 -14.01 -6.65
C THR A 90 16.74 -12.95 -7.11
N TYR A 91 15.99 -12.41 -6.16
CA TYR A 91 15.01 -11.35 -6.34
C TYR A 91 15.57 -10.06 -5.79
N THR A 92 15.38 -8.96 -6.52
CA THR A 92 15.64 -7.63 -5.98
C THR A 92 14.36 -7.13 -5.35
N MET A 93 14.45 -6.54 -4.16
CA MET A 93 13.32 -5.91 -3.47
C MET A 93 13.62 -4.43 -3.24
N SER A 94 12.56 -3.63 -3.15
CA SER A 94 12.58 -2.26 -2.72
C SER A 94 11.50 -2.04 -1.67
N MET A 95 11.86 -1.44 -0.54
CA MET A 95 10.94 -1.19 0.57
C MET A 95 11.16 0.21 1.13
N VAL A 96 10.10 0.81 1.65
CA VAL A 96 10.14 2.16 2.18
C VAL A 96 11.06 2.25 3.41
N GLY A 97 11.78 3.36 3.54
CA GLY A 97 12.64 3.66 4.68
C GLY A 97 14.09 3.26 4.49
N SER A 98 14.71 2.71 5.53
CA SER A 98 16.13 2.32 5.56
C SER A 98 16.27 0.82 5.74
N SER A 99 17.34 0.22 5.20
CA SER A 99 17.50 -1.24 5.24
C SER A 99 17.67 -1.81 6.66
N PRO A 100 16.95 -2.89 7.03
CA PRO A 100 17.10 -3.56 8.33
C PRO A 100 18.42 -4.36 8.45
N TYR A 101 19.09 -4.63 7.33
CA TYR A 101 20.30 -5.46 7.29
C TYR A 101 21.58 -4.72 7.70
N ASN A 102 21.53 -3.39 7.81
CA ASN A 102 22.65 -2.59 8.27
C ASN A 102 22.36 -2.03 9.67
N PRO A 103 23.07 -2.45 10.73
CA PRO A 103 22.85 -1.95 12.08
C PRO A 103 22.92 -0.42 12.21
N ALA A 104 23.74 0.26 11.39
CA ALA A 104 23.83 1.72 11.37
C ALA A 104 22.51 2.41 11.01
N ASN A 105 21.63 1.72 10.25
CA ASN A 105 20.34 2.23 9.80
C ASN A 105 19.21 1.98 10.80
N THR A 106 19.48 1.27 11.91
CA THR A 106 18.45 0.83 12.85
C THR A 106 18.38 1.67 14.13
N ALA A 107 19.27 2.65 14.27
CA ALA A 107 19.35 3.50 15.46
C ALA A 107 18.17 4.49 15.58
N THR A 108 17.59 4.89 14.46
CA THR A 108 16.45 5.83 14.36
C THR A 108 15.48 5.37 13.28
N PRO A 109 14.15 5.51 13.49
CA PRO A 109 13.18 5.25 12.43
C PRO A 109 13.38 6.17 11.23
N SER A 110 13.17 5.66 10.01
CA SER A 110 12.96 6.52 8.85
C SER A 110 11.68 7.32 9.02
N VAL A 111 11.63 8.53 8.46
CA VAL A 111 10.43 9.37 8.49
C VAL A 111 9.94 9.57 7.07
N VAL A 112 8.68 9.21 6.83
CA VAL A 112 7.98 9.56 5.58
C VAL A 112 6.88 10.55 5.92
N SER A 113 6.83 11.63 5.14
CA SER A 113 5.74 12.61 5.27
C SER A 113 4.55 12.12 4.45
N TYR A 114 3.37 12.05 5.06
CA TYR A 114 2.14 11.76 4.33
C TYR A 114 1.28 13.01 4.19
N LEU A 115 0.57 13.13 3.06
CA LEU A 115 -0.37 14.20 2.80
C LEU A 115 -1.80 13.67 3.04
N PRO A 116 -2.47 14.08 4.13
CA PRO A 116 -3.84 13.64 4.41
C PRO A 116 -4.84 14.29 3.45
N ILE A 117 -5.56 13.47 2.68
CA ILE A 117 -6.62 13.91 1.77
C ILE A 117 -7.93 13.20 2.14
N ILE A 118 -9.01 13.97 2.20
CA ILE A 118 -10.38 13.49 2.41
C ILE A 118 -11.16 13.76 1.12
N ALA A 119 -11.60 12.69 0.46
CA ALA A 119 -12.40 12.79 -0.75
C ALA A 119 -13.89 12.68 -0.40
N ARG A 120 -14.65 13.74 -0.69
CA ARG A 120 -16.12 13.71 -0.70
C ARG A 120 -16.54 13.29 -2.09
N VAL A 121 -17.15 12.12 -2.22
CA VAL A 121 -17.48 11.54 -3.52
C VAL A 121 -18.93 11.85 -3.85
N HIS A 122 -19.14 12.63 -4.92
CA HIS A 122 -20.44 13.06 -5.41
C HIS A 122 -20.86 12.17 -6.57
N PHE A 123 -22.10 11.68 -6.52
CA PHE A 123 -22.72 10.86 -7.56
C PHE A 123 -23.82 11.65 -8.29
N GLU A 124 -24.16 11.22 -9.50
CA GLU A 124 -25.16 11.86 -10.37
C GLU A 124 -26.55 11.95 -9.70
N ASP A 125 -26.90 10.97 -8.87
CA ASP A 125 -28.18 10.93 -8.14
C ASP A 125 -28.26 11.93 -6.96
N GLY A 126 -27.20 12.71 -6.73
CA GLY A 126 -27.08 13.67 -5.65
C GLY A 126 -26.58 13.08 -4.33
N THR A 127 -26.29 11.77 -4.27
CA THR A 127 -25.64 11.14 -3.12
C THR A 127 -24.23 11.69 -2.96
N VAL A 128 -23.85 11.95 -1.71
CA VAL A 128 -22.49 12.33 -1.35
C VAL A 128 -21.99 11.43 -0.22
N LEU A 129 -20.91 10.69 -0.49
CA LEU A 129 -20.19 9.94 0.54
C LEU A 129 -19.09 10.85 1.10
N ASP A 130 -19.26 11.26 2.36
CA ASP A 130 -18.46 12.34 2.96
C ASP A 130 -17.78 11.87 4.26
N PRO A 131 -16.46 11.58 4.22
CA PRO A 131 -15.72 11.17 5.42
C PRO A 131 -15.62 12.26 6.50
N THR A 132 -16.04 13.50 6.24
CA THR A 132 -16.16 14.54 7.28
C THR A 132 -17.39 14.35 8.17
N LYS A 133 -18.30 13.43 7.82
CA LYS A 133 -19.47 13.04 8.61
C LYS A 133 -19.19 11.79 9.45
N PRO A 134 -19.98 11.55 10.51
CA PRO A 134 -19.88 10.32 11.30
C PRO A 134 -20.13 9.05 10.48
N ALA A 135 -19.43 7.98 10.85
CA ALA A 135 -19.70 6.62 10.39
C ALA A 135 -21.08 6.15 10.89
N CYS A 136 -21.60 5.04 10.34
CA CYS A 136 -22.91 4.56 10.77
C CYS A 136 -22.90 4.15 12.25
N GLY A 137 -23.83 4.70 13.04
CA GLY A 137 -23.90 4.43 14.47
C GLY A 137 -22.77 5.05 15.30
N ASP A 138 -21.98 5.96 14.72
CA ASP A 138 -20.95 6.73 15.41
C ASP A 138 -21.37 8.20 15.58
N ASN A 139 -20.70 8.92 16.48
CA ASN A 139 -20.79 10.37 16.65
C ASN A 139 -19.49 11.11 16.28
N VAL A 140 -18.45 10.38 15.90
CA VAL A 140 -17.16 10.91 15.44
C VAL A 140 -17.07 10.75 13.92
N SER A 141 -16.59 11.79 13.23
CA SER A 141 -16.40 11.71 11.78
C SER A 141 -15.45 10.59 11.36
N VAL A 142 -15.73 9.95 10.23
CA VAL A 142 -14.89 8.90 9.62
C VAL A 142 -13.44 9.35 9.53
N ALA A 143 -13.19 10.55 9.00
CA ALA A 143 -11.83 11.09 8.89
C ALA A 143 -11.14 11.24 10.25
N LYS A 144 -11.89 11.63 11.30
CA LYS A 144 -11.32 11.72 12.65
C LYS A 144 -11.09 10.34 13.25
N ARG A 145 -11.91 9.33 12.96
CA ARG A 145 -11.64 7.93 13.34
C ARG A 145 -10.38 7.43 12.66
N PHE A 146 -10.30 7.58 11.35
CA PHE A 146 -9.19 7.13 10.53
C PHE A 146 -7.85 7.72 10.98
N TYR A 147 -7.71 9.06 11.05
CA TYR A 147 -6.43 9.68 11.40
C TYR A 147 -6.05 9.57 12.89
N ASN A 148 -6.97 9.15 13.78
CA ASN A 148 -6.65 8.80 15.17
C ASN A 148 -6.38 7.30 15.37
N SER A 149 -6.49 6.49 14.31
CA SER A 149 -6.23 5.06 14.40
C SER A 149 -4.76 4.75 14.69
N PRO A 150 -4.46 3.53 15.17
CA PRO A 150 -3.11 2.98 15.26
C PRO A 150 -2.25 3.09 13.98
N LEU A 151 -2.84 3.30 12.79
CA LEU A 151 -2.08 3.56 11.56
C LEU A 151 -1.24 4.85 11.66
N PHE A 152 -1.74 5.87 12.36
CA PHE A 152 -1.11 7.19 12.48
C PHE A 152 -0.72 7.56 13.90
N THR A 153 -1.41 7.00 14.90
CA THR A 153 -1.18 7.30 16.31
C THR A 153 -0.46 6.14 16.99
N PRO A 154 0.71 6.36 17.62
CA PRO A 154 1.44 5.30 18.30
C PRO A 154 0.60 4.58 19.37
N ASN A 155 0.63 3.26 19.37
CA ASN A 155 -0.07 2.40 20.31
C ASN A 155 0.85 1.29 20.87
N ASP A 156 0.40 0.61 21.93
CA ASP A 156 1.03 -0.60 22.46
C ASP A 156 0.65 -1.78 21.55
N ILE A 157 1.61 -2.29 20.78
CA ILE A 157 1.36 -3.24 19.70
C ILE A 157 2.17 -4.52 19.92
N TYR A 158 1.47 -5.65 19.81
CA TYR A 158 2.05 -6.98 19.94
C TYR A 158 1.92 -7.77 18.64
N SER A 159 2.95 -8.54 18.35
CA SER A 159 2.97 -9.53 17.28
C SER A 159 3.53 -10.83 17.84
N ASN A 160 2.78 -11.92 17.68
CA ASN A 160 3.18 -13.26 18.15
C ASN A 160 3.64 -13.28 19.64
N GLY A 161 2.99 -12.48 20.49
CA GLY A 161 3.30 -12.35 21.91
C GLY A 161 4.48 -11.42 22.25
N TRP A 162 5.10 -10.76 21.28
CA TRP A 162 6.19 -9.81 21.48
C TRP A 162 5.71 -8.37 21.30
N HIS A 163 6.10 -7.49 22.23
CA HIS A 163 5.92 -6.05 22.03
C HIS A 163 6.87 -5.57 20.93
N VAL A 164 6.30 -5.07 19.83
CA VAL A 164 7.06 -4.74 18.61
C VAL A 164 7.38 -3.25 18.46
N GLY A 165 7.16 -2.48 19.51
CA GLY A 165 7.61 -1.10 19.60
C GLY A 165 9.13 -0.90 19.48
N GLY A 166 9.56 0.24 18.93
CA GLY A 166 10.97 0.67 18.89
C GLY A 166 11.49 0.92 20.29
N GLY A 167 12.62 0.32 20.69
CA GLY A 167 13.20 0.55 22.03
C GLY A 167 12.24 0.27 23.21
N GLY A 168 11.19 -0.53 23.01
CA GLY A 168 10.17 -0.79 24.02
C GLY A 168 9.09 0.29 24.18
N VAL A 169 8.94 1.23 23.23
CA VAL A 169 7.89 2.26 23.26
C VAL A 169 6.80 2.04 22.20
N ASN A 170 5.64 2.64 22.39
CA ASN A 170 4.51 2.61 21.46
C ASN A 170 4.92 2.96 20.01
N SER A 171 4.26 2.34 19.04
CA SER A 171 4.55 2.49 17.62
C SER A 171 3.28 2.63 16.77
N GLN A 172 3.40 3.23 15.59
CA GLN A 172 2.37 3.14 14.55
C GLN A 172 2.31 1.71 14.01
N LEU A 173 1.13 1.27 13.56
CA LEU A 173 0.87 -0.12 13.19
C LEU A 173 1.79 -0.61 12.08
N ILE A 174 1.88 0.11 10.96
CA ILE A 174 2.70 -0.33 9.82
C ILE A 174 4.19 -0.32 10.17
N SER A 175 4.63 0.63 11.01
CA SER A 175 5.99 0.64 11.56
C SER A 175 6.27 -0.58 12.45
N ALA A 176 5.30 -0.95 13.28
CA ALA A 176 5.35 -2.12 14.14
C ALA A 176 5.34 -3.42 13.32
N PHE A 177 4.54 -3.48 12.25
CA PHE A 177 4.55 -4.56 11.27
C PHE A 177 5.92 -4.73 10.65
N GLN A 178 6.55 -3.67 10.11
CA GLN A 178 7.91 -3.72 9.58
C GLN A 178 8.93 -4.24 10.59
N ARG A 179 8.85 -3.79 11.84
CA ARG A 179 9.71 -4.30 12.91
C ARG A 179 9.46 -5.77 13.18
N ALA A 180 8.21 -6.21 13.16
CA ALA A 180 7.84 -7.59 13.36
C ALA A 180 8.31 -8.48 12.20
N ASN A 181 8.22 -7.97 10.97
CA ASN A 181 8.65 -8.60 9.71
C ASN A 181 10.15 -8.96 9.76
N PHE A 182 10.99 -8.02 10.24
CA PHE A 182 12.44 -8.16 10.35
C PHE A 182 12.97 -8.41 11.78
N TRP A 183 12.13 -8.94 12.67
CA TRP A 183 12.36 -8.94 14.12
C TRP A 183 13.74 -9.44 14.58
N SER A 184 14.23 -10.54 14.01
CA SER A 184 15.52 -11.12 14.39
C SER A 184 16.72 -10.20 14.13
N LEU A 185 16.56 -9.24 13.21
CA LEU A 185 17.55 -8.23 12.86
C LEU A 185 17.43 -6.98 13.76
N VAL A 186 16.22 -6.63 14.19
CA VAL A 186 15.92 -5.28 14.73
C VAL A 186 15.32 -5.22 16.13
N LYS A 187 15.06 -6.35 16.80
CA LYS A 187 14.37 -6.41 18.10
C LYS A 187 14.90 -5.50 19.22
N ASN A 188 16.19 -5.15 19.18
CA ASN A 188 16.85 -4.30 20.18
C ASN A 188 17.22 -2.90 19.64
N THR A 189 16.55 -2.45 18.59
CA THR A 189 16.84 -1.20 17.89
C THR A 189 15.58 -0.33 17.79
N ASN A 190 15.71 0.85 17.19
CA ASN A 190 14.59 1.75 16.87
C ASN A 190 14.24 1.70 15.38
N TYR A 191 14.61 0.64 14.65
CA TYR A 191 14.21 0.44 13.25
C TYR A 191 12.70 0.63 13.07
N GLY A 192 12.30 1.15 11.92
CA GLY A 192 10.90 1.29 11.53
C GLY A 192 10.72 2.47 10.60
N VAL A 193 9.51 2.63 10.09
CA VAL A 193 9.11 3.78 9.28
C VAL A 193 8.02 4.54 10.02
N GLN A 194 8.27 5.80 10.35
CA GLN A 194 7.31 6.67 11.00
C GLN A 194 6.63 7.55 9.95
N LEU A 195 5.32 7.48 9.89
CA LEU A 195 4.49 8.39 9.11
C LEU A 195 4.26 9.68 9.90
N LYS A 196 4.53 10.83 9.29
CA LYS A 196 4.23 12.14 9.86
C LYS A 196 3.37 12.96 8.90
N PRO A 197 2.33 13.65 9.38
CA PRO A 197 1.53 14.47 8.49
C PRO A 197 2.37 15.64 7.98
N ALA A 198 2.38 15.84 6.66
CA ALA A 198 3.03 16.98 5.99
C ALA A 198 2.34 18.31 6.35
N ILE A 199 1.06 18.25 6.69
CA ILE A 199 0.23 19.39 7.08
C ILE A 199 -0.69 18.99 8.24
N ALA A 200 -0.99 19.93 9.13
CA ALA A 200 -1.76 19.63 10.35
C ALA A 200 -3.26 19.35 10.09
N LYS A 201 -3.81 19.87 8.99
CA LYS A 201 -5.23 19.73 8.63
C LYS A 201 -5.35 18.98 7.30
N PRO A 202 -6.18 17.94 7.20
CA PRO A 202 -6.44 17.27 5.92
C PRO A 202 -6.95 18.23 4.84
N ILE A 203 -6.52 18.00 3.61
CA ILE A 203 -7.12 18.62 2.42
C ILE A 203 -8.45 17.94 2.16
N ILE A 204 -9.52 18.72 1.99
CA ILE A 204 -10.82 18.20 1.59
C ILE A 204 -10.99 18.49 0.11
N VAL A 205 -11.26 17.44 -0.67
CA VAL A 205 -11.51 17.54 -2.11
C VAL A 205 -12.92 17.03 -2.43
N ASP A 206 -13.56 17.67 -3.40
CA ASP A 206 -14.78 17.14 -4.01
C ASP A 206 -14.40 16.34 -5.25
N MET A 207 -14.71 15.05 -5.21
CA MET A 207 -14.50 14.12 -6.30
C MET A 207 -15.85 13.82 -6.93
N PHE A 208 -16.01 14.08 -8.21
CA PHE A 208 -17.25 13.83 -8.94
C PHE A 208 -17.12 12.50 -9.68
N ALA A 209 -17.87 11.49 -9.25
CA ALA A 209 -17.86 10.17 -9.85
C ALA A 209 -18.40 10.23 -11.29
N PRO A 210 -17.74 9.62 -12.29
CA PRO A 210 -18.15 9.78 -13.68
C PRO A 210 -19.46 9.05 -14.00
N ASP A 211 -20.34 9.72 -14.75
CA ASP A 211 -21.61 9.14 -15.22
C ASP A 211 -21.37 7.88 -16.06
N GLY A 212 -22.21 6.88 -15.85
CA GLY A 212 -22.14 5.59 -16.56
C GLY A 212 -20.93 4.71 -16.19
N GLN A 213 -20.08 5.15 -15.26
CA GLN A 213 -18.96 4.38 -14.67
C GLN A 213 -19.04 4.36 -13.14
N SER A 214 -20.15 4.81 -12.58
CA SER A 214 -20.39 4.83 -11.15
C SER A 214 -21.86 4.62 -10.83
N GLN A 215 -22.14 4.10 -9.64
CA GLN A 215 -23.49 3.80 -9.18
C GLN A 215 -23.56 3.83 -7.65
N THR A 216 -24.72 4.19 -7.10
CA THR A 216 -25.02 4.11 -5.67
C THR A 216 -25.95 2.92 -5.38
N PHE A 217 -25.77 2.34 -4.20
CA PHE A 217 -26.59 1.26 -3.66
C PHE A 217 -27.09 1.68 -2.28
N THR A 218 -28.40 1.83 -2.13
CA THR A 218 -29.03 2.23 -0.86
C THR A 218 -29.66 1.04 -0.16
N GLY A 219 -29.83 1.13 1.16
CA GLY A 219 -30.44 0.06 1.94
C GLY A 219 -29.53 -1.17 2.11
N VAL A 220 -28.21 -1.01 1.91
CA VAL A 220 -27.26 -2.10 2.09
C VAL A 220 -27.17 -2.43 3.58
N PRO A 221 -27.39 -3.69 4.01
CA PRO A 221 -27.28 -4.07 5.42
C PRO A 221 -25.91 -3.72 6.00
N ALA A 222 -25.92 -3.19 7.22
CA ALA A 222 -24.72 -2.87 7.99
C ALA A 222 -25.00 -2.97 9.49
N VAL A 223 -23.93 -2.90 10.29
CA VAL A 223 -23.98 -2.78 11.74
C VAL A 223 -23.64 -1.34 12.10
N CYS A 224 -24.60 -0.65 12.71
CA CYS A 224 -24.51 0.75 13.08
C CYS A 224 -24.50 0.86 14.60
N GLY A 225 -23.29 0.83 15.18
CA GLY A 225 -23.11 0.69 16.63
C GLY A 225 -23.64 -0.66 17.11
N ASP A 226 -24.51 -0.66 18.12
CA ASP A 226 -25.10 -1.89 18.69
C ASP A 226 -26.37 -2.37 17.96
N THR A 227 -26.68 -1.81 16.78
CA THR A 227 -27.93 -2.07 16.06
C THR A 227 -27.70 -2.47 14.61
N THR A 228 -28.57 -3.32 14.07
CA THR A 228 -28.65 -3.56 12.62
C THR A 228 -29.20 -2.32 11.94
N GLY A 229 -28.50 -1.82 10.93
CA GLY A 229 -28.91 -0.69 10.14
C GLY A 229 -28.78 -0.95 8.65
N SER A 230 -28.90 0.12 7.89
CA SER A 230 -28.61 0.10 6.46
C SER A 230 -27.90 1.38 6.05
N VAL A 231 -26.97 1.26 5.11
CA VAL A 231 -26.14 2.36 4.63
C VAL A 231 -26.25 2.51 3.12
N THR A 232 -25.64 3.58 2.62
CA THR A 232 -25.43 3.77 1.19
C THR A 232 -23.97 3.44 0.86
N ILE A 233 -23.76 2.71 -0.23
CA ILE A 233 -22.45 2.40 -0.79
C ILE A 233 -22.37 2.99 -2.19
N GLY A 234 -21.21 3.52 -2.53
CA GLY A 234 -20.88 3.97 -3.88
C GLY A 234 -19.95 2.97 -4.56
N ALA A 235 -20.18 2.70 -5.83
CA ALA A 235 -19.30 1.93 -6.69
C ALA A 235 -18.78 2.81 -7.83
N ILE A 236 -17.51 2.68 -8.17
CA ILE A 236 -16.88 3.39 -9.29
C ILE A 236 -15.93 2.46 -10.04
N ASP A 237 -15.86 2.53 -11.36
CA ASP A 237 -14.83 1.82 -12.13
C ASP A 237 -13.43 2.19 -11.63
N ILE A 238 -12.59 1.19 -11.38
CA ILE A 238 -11.28 1.38 -10.75
C ILE A 238 -10.38 2.33 -11.56
N PHE A 239 -10.38 2.23 -12.89
CA PHE A 239 -9.53 3.07 -13.74
C PHE A 239 -10.08 4.49 -13.88
N ALA A 240 -11.41 4.63 -13.86
CA ALA A 240 -12.06 5.93 -13.78
C ALA A 240 -11.75 6.64 -12.46
N TYR A 241 -11.79 5.90 -11.34
CA TYR A 241 -11.42 6.40 -10.02
C TYR A 241 -9.93 6.76 -9.94
N ASP A 242 -9.06 5.90 -10.46
CA ASP A 242 -7.62 6.11 -10.50
C ASP A 242 -7.23 7.38 -11.24
N THR A 243 -7.85 7.63 -12.40
CA THR A 243 -7.67 8.91 -13.13
C THR A 243 -8.01 10.12 -12.25
N LEU A 244 -9.06 10.05 -11.41
CA LEU A 244 -9.41 11.15 -10.50
C LEU A 244 -8.38 11.29 -9.37
N VAL A 245 -7.90 10.17 -8.83
CA VAL A 245 -6.88 10.12 -7.78
C VAL A 245 -5.56 10.71 -8.28
N GLU A 246 -5.05 10.29 -9.44
CA GLU A 246 -3.81 10.82 -10.00
C GLU A 246 -3.87 12.34 -10.21
N ASN A 247 -5.01 12.86 -10.67
CA ASN A 247 -5.21 14.30 -10.82
C ASN A 247 -5.14 15.04 -9.47
N ILE A 248 -5.74 14.48 -8.42
CA ILE A 248 -5.67 15.01 -7.05
C ILE A 248 -4.22 14.96 -6.56
N VAL A 249 -3.55 13.83 -6.72
CA VAL A 249 -2.15 13.64 -6.29
C VAL A 249 -1.24 14.64 -6.98
N TYR A 250 -1.35 14.79 -8.30
CA TYR A 250 -0.56 15.73 -9.09
C TYR A 250 -0.77 17.18 -8.66
N GLN A 251 -1.99 17.54 -8.25
CA GLN A 251 -2.33 18.89 -7.82
C GLN A 251 -1.78 19.23 -6.43
N TYR A 252 -1.82 18.29 -5.48
CA TYR A 252 -1.59 18.59 -4.07
C TYR A 252 -0.28 18.05 -3.49
N SER A 253 0.36 17.08 -4.14
CA SER A 253 1.55 16.39 -3.62
C SER A 253 2.82 16.66 -4.41
N GLY A 254 3.94 16.31 -3.81
CA GLY A 254 5.22 16.11 -4.49
C GLY A 254 5.80 14.73 -4.18
N PRO A 255 6.74 14.24 -5.00
CA PRO A 255 7.16 12.84 -5.01
C PRO A 255 7.83 12.35 -3.72
N THR A 256 8.20 13.25 -2.79
CA THR A 256 8.78 12.92 -1.48
C THR A 256 7.73 12.73 -0.38
N GLN A 257 6.45 12.84 -0.71
CA GLN A 257 5.32 12.67 0.19
C GLN A 257 4.46 11.48 -0.25
N LEU A 258 3.80 10.82 0.70
CA LEU A 258 2.75 9.84 0.45
C LEU A 258 1.37 10.49 0.58
N PRO A 259 0.64 10.76 -0.51
CA PRO A 259 -0.78 11.07 -0.45
C PRO A 259 -1.57 9.87 0.06
N ILE A 260 -2.42 10.13 1.05
CA ILE A 260 -3.36 9.15 1.58
C ILE A 260 -4.76 9.71 1.31
N ILE A 261 -5.46 9.12 0.35
CA ILE A 261 -6.79 9.57 -0.08
C ILE A 261 -7.85 8.72 0.61
N LEU A 262 -8.48 9.29 1.63
CA LEU A 262 -9.56 8.66 2.38
C LEU A 262 -10.92 8.84 1.69
N THR A 263 -11.58 7.71 1.43
CA THR A 263 -13.01 7.64 1.07
C THR A 263 -13.82 6.92 2.15
N TYR A 264 -15.15 6.86 2.00
CA TYR A 264 -16.06 6.24 2.96
C TYR A 264 -17.14 5.46 2.22
N ASN A 265 -17.32 4.17 2.54
CA ASN A 265 -18.25 3.25 1.87
C ASN A 265 -18.21 3.34 0.35
N LEU A 266 -17.01 3.51 -0.21
CA LEU A 266 -16.75 3.53 -1.65
C LEU A 266 -16.01 2.25 -2.01
N VAL A 267 -16.50 1.56 -3.03
CA VAL A 267 -15.85 0.39 -3.61
C VAL A 267 -15.49 0.67 -5.07
N GLN A 268 -14.45 0.01 -5.56
CA GLN A 268 -14.08 0.03 -6.96
C GLN A 268 -14.50 -1.28 -7.65
N THR A 269 -15.00 -1.12 -8.88
CA THR A 269 -15.37 -2.24 -9.76
C THR A 269 -14.34 -2.42 -10.85
N GLU A 270 -14.13 -3.66 -11.28
CA GLU A 270 -13.20 -4.03 -12.35
C GLU A 270 -13.83 -5.09 -13.24
N GLY A 271 -13.88 -4.86 -14.55
CA GLY A 271 -14.42 -5.82 -15.51
C GLY A 271 -15.88 -6.24 -15.26
N GLY A 272 -16.67 -5.39 -14.60
CA GLY A 272 -18.05 -5.69 -14.16
C GLY A 272 -18.15 -6.48 -12.85
N GLY A 273 -17.02 -6.89 -12.26
CA GLY A 273 -16.91 -7.50 -10.94
C GLY A 273 -16.65 -6.47 -9.83
N CYS A 274 -16.81 -6.90 -8.58
CA CYS A 274 -16.59 -6.11 -7.37
C CYS A 274 -16.10 -7.04 -6.22
N CYS A 275 -15.29 -6.60 -5.26
CA CYS A 275 -14.98 -5.20 -4.92
C CYS A 275 -13.53 -4.98 -4.50
N VAL A 276 -12.85 -4.06 -5.18
CA VAL A 276 -11.62 -3.46 -4.67
C VAL A 276 -12.01 -2.36 -3.67
N LEU A 277 -11.37 -2.30 -2.50
CA LEU A 277 -11.69 -1.32 -1.45
C LEU A 277 -10.57 -0.31 -1.22
N GLY A 278 -9.40 -0.57 -1.79
CA GLY A 278 -8.19 0.21 -1.68
C GLY A 278 -7.16 -0.28 -2.69
N TYR A 279 -6.15 0.54 -2.91
CA TYR A 279 -4.94 0.17 -3.64
C TYR A 279 -3.83 1.17 -3.31
N HIS A 280 -2.58 0.75 -3.54
CA HIS A 280 -1.47 1.67 -3.76
C HIS A 280 -0.94 1.57 -5.18
N SER A 281 -0.23 2.61 -5.59
CA SER A 281 0.43 2.67 -6.88
C SER A 281 1.47 3.80 -6.90
N ALA A 282 2.17 3.93 -8.01
CA ALA A 282 3.13 4.98 -8.26
C ALA A 282 3.06 5.42 -9.72
N PHE A 283 3.34 6.69 -10.02
CA PHE A 283 3.50 7.16 -11.39
C PHE A 283 4.72 8.06 -11.52
N GLY A 284 5.26 8.12 -12.74
CA GLY A 284 6.34 9.04 -13.08
C GLY A 284 5.81 10.44 -13.38
N ASP A 285 6.46 11.47 -12.85
CA ASP A 285 6.21 12.87 -13.20
C ASP A 285 7.52 13.61 -13.53
N SER A 286 7.40 14.88 -13.92
CA SER A 286 8.59 15.71 -14.23
C SER A 286 9.48 16.02 -13.02
N LYS A 287 8.99 15.77 -11.80
CA LYS A 287 9.66 16.02 -10.53
C LYS A 287 10.29 14.76 -9.95
N GLY A 288 9.94 13.57 -10.44
CA GLY A 288 10.35 12.30 -9.87
C GLY A 288 9.33 11.17 -10.03
N THR A 289 9.36 10.20 -9.12
CA THR A 289 8.33 9.15 -9.03
C THR A 289 7.48 9.39 -7.79
N GLN A 290 6.18 9.53 -7.98
CA GLN A 290 5.19 9.80 -6.95
C GLN A 290 4.43 8.52 -6.62
N THR A 291 4.53 8.04 -5.38
CA THR A 291 3.70 6.95 -4.86
C THR A 291 2.44 7.50 -4.20
N TYR A 292 1.35 6.75 -4.13
CA TYR A 292 0.14 7.14 -3.39
C TYR A 292 -0.61 5.92 -2.90
N ALA A 293 -1.46 6.12 -1.89
CA ALA A 293 -2.33 5.08 -1.35
C ALA A 293 -3.76 5.60 -1.23
N VAL A 294 -4.72 4.76 -1.60
CA VAL A 294 -6.15 5.04 -1.50
C VAL A 294 -6.86 3.89 -0.80
N GLY A 295 -7.97 4.22 -0.15
CA GLY A 295 -8.76 3.23 0.55
C GLY A 295 -10.07 3.81 1.05
N SER A 296 -10.98 2.91 1.39
CA SER A 296 -12.26 3.27 1.98
C SER A 296 -12.32 2.90 3.45
N TYR A 297 -12.83 3.82 4.26
CA TYR A 297 -13.37 3.42 5.55
C TYR A 297 -14.70 2.70 5.32
N ILE A 298 -14.85 1.50 5.85
CA ILE A 298 -16.02 0.66 5.63
C ILE A 298 -16.82 0.53 6.92
N ASP A 299 -18.13 0.81 6.87
CA ASP A 299 -19.00 0.49 8.00
C ASP A 299 -19.09 -1.03 8.20
N SER A 300 -19.10 -1.43 9.47
CA SER A 300 -19.15 -2.84 9.85
C SER A 300 -20.34 -3.57 9.23
N GLY A 301 -20.13 -4.84 8.86
CA GLY A 301 -21.19 -5.72 8.35
C GLY A 301 -21.62 -5.47 6.91
N ILE A 302 -21.03 -4.50 6.20
CA ILE A 302 -21.13 -4.43 4.73
C ILE A 302 -20.44 -5.65 4.12
N PHE A 303 -19.21 -5.90 4.56
CA PHE A 303 -18.38 -7.02 4.15
C PHE A 303 -18.10 -7.91 5.35
N GLN A 304 -17.91 -9.20 5.10
CA GLN A 304 -17.43 -10.11 6.14
C GLN A 304 -15.96 -9.82 6.40
N ASN A 305 -15.60 -9.62 7.67
CA ASN A 305 -14.23 -9.39 8.10
C ASN A 305 -13.56 -8.24 7.33
N VAL A 306 -14.27 -7.12 7.16
CA VAL A 306 -13.70 -5.83 6.75
C VAL A 306 -14.51 -4.72 7.41
N ASP A 307 -13.93 -4.15 8.44
CA ASP A 307 -14.50 -3.06 9.23
C ASP A 307 -13.51 -1.88 9.29
N ASP A 308 -14.02 -0.67 9.45
CA ASP A 308 -13.27 0.56 9.74
C ASP A 308 -12.02 0.80 8.86
N VAL A 309 -10.84 0.41 9.32
CA VAL A 309 -9.53 0.67 8.74
C VAL A 309 -8.81 -0.62 8.32
N VAL A 310 -9.51 -1.76 8.28
CA VAL A 310 -8.94 -3.06 7.88
C VAL A 310 -8.26 -2.98 6.53
N ILE A 311 -8.94 -2.43 5.51
CA ILE A 311 -8.34 -2.27 4.18
C ILE A 311 -7.13 -1.33 4.23
N TRP A 312 -7.13 -0.33 5.09
CA TRP A 312 -5.99 0.57 5.22
C TRP A 312 -4.77 -0.08 5.86
N SER A 313 -4.92 -1.06 6.74
CA SER A 313 -3.76 -1.86 7.17
C SER A 313 -3.18 -2.71 6.06
N HIS A 314 -4.03 -3.21 5.16
CA HIS A 314 -3.63 -3.97 3.97
C HIS A 314 -2.82 -3.05 3.03
N GLU A 315 -3.44 -2.03 2.46
CA GLU A 315 -2.80 -1.18 1.43
C GLU A 315 -1.57 -0.42 1.94
N MET A 316 -1.56 0.01 3.19
CA MET A 316 -0.40 0.75 3.72
C MET A 316 0.78 -0.16 4.05
N ALA A 317 0.55 -1.44 4.33
CA ALA A 317 1.61 -2.42 4.53
C ALA A 317 2.20 -2.86 3.20
N GLU A 318 1.35 -3.14 2.21
CA GLU A 318 1.77 -3.45 0.84
C GLU A 318 2.55 -2.29 0.23
N TRP A 319 2.07 -1.04 0.36
CA TRP A 319 2.86 0.13 -0.05
C TRP A 319 4.21 0.24 0.66
N MET A 320 4.30 -0.20 1.92
CA MET A 320 5.57 -0.15 2.66
C MET A 320 6.58 -1.16 2.11
N ASP A 321 6.11 -2.34 1.70
CA ASP A 321 6.92 -3.47 1.22
C ASP A 321 7.14 -3.50 -0.30
N ASP A 322 6.26 -2.88 -1.09
CA ASP A 322 6.39 -2.69 -2.54
C ASP A 322 5.78 -1.33 -2.97
N PRO A 323 6.47 -0.20 -2.69
CA PRO A 323 5.93 1.14 -2.92
C PRO A 323 5.74 1.51 -4.40
N PHE A 324 6.36 0.78 -5.32
CA PHE A 324 6.45 1.14 -6.73
C PHE A 324 5.71 0.19 -7.66
N VAL A 325 5.26 -0.97 -7.17
CA VAL A 325 4.40 -1.92 -7.89
C VAL A 325 5.00 -2.24 -9.26
N GLN A 326 6.29 -2.63 -9.28
CA GLN A 326 7.05 -2.79 -10.54
C GLN A 326 6.76 -4.12 -11.23
N ALA A 327 5.50 -4.43 -11.51
CA ALA A 327 5.16 -5.60 -12.30
C ALA A 327 5.29 -5.29 -13.81
N ASN A 328 6.29 -5.93 -14.45
CA ASN A 328 6.54 -5.99 -15.91
C ASN A 328 7.30 -4.80 -16.52
N VAL A 329 8.63 -4.76 -16.31
CA VAL A 329 9.54 -4.02 -17.19
C VAL A 329 9.86 -4.89 -18.42
N PRO A 330 9.55 -4.47 -19.66
CA PRO A 330 10.03 -5.16 -20.86
C PRO A 330 11.57 -5.17 -20.89
N GLY A 331 12.17 -6.34 -20.71
CA GLY A 331 13.63 -6.51 -20.57
C GLY A 331 14.18 -6.39 -19.14
N GLY A 332 13.32 -6.37 -18.12
CA GLY A 332 13.71 -6.27 -16.71
C GLY A 332 14.04 -7.60 -16.03
N ASN A 333 14.80 -7.49 -14.95
CA ASN A 333 15.14 -8.58 -14.04
C ASN A 333 13.97 -8.81 -13.04
N ALA A 334 14.11 -9.78 -12.13
CA ALA A 334 13.13 -10.08 -11.08
C ALA A 334 13.08 -9.01 -9.96
N ASP A 335 12.96 -7.75 -10.35
CA ASP A 335 12.89 -6.59 -9.44
C ASP A 335 11.46 -6.42 -8.92
N ASP A 336 11.32 -6.30 -7.59
CA ASP A 336 10.06 -6.26 -6.84
C ASP A 336 9.11 -7.43 -7.13
N LEU A 337 9.69 -8.60 -7.45
CA LEU A 337 8.96 -9.85 -7.60
C LEU A 337 9.25 -10.82 -6.46
N THR A 338 8.40 -11.83 -6.35
CA THR A 338 8.51 -12.98 -5.45
C THR A 338 8.48 -14.28 -6.27
N PRO A 339 8.90 -15.43 -5.72
CA PRO A 339 8.58 -16.70 -6.34
C PRO A 339 7.05 -16.90 -6.35
N ALA A 340 6.51 -17.49 -7.41
CA ALA A 340 5.06 -17.57 -7.62
C ALA A 340 4.33 -18.22 -6.43
N TRP A 341 3.27 -17.59 -5.95
CA TRP A 341 2.44 -17.99 -4.81
C TRP A 341 0.96 -17.78 -5.14
N GLY A 342 0.05 -18.34 -4.33
CA GLY A 342 -1.39 -18.15 -4.56
C GLY A 342 -2.25 -19.25 -3.94
N ASN A 343 -3.51 -19.33 -4.38
CA ASN A 343 -4.56 -20.18 -3.81
C ASN A 343 -4.78 -19.95 -2.30
N THR A 344 -4.69 -18.70 -1.85
CA THR A 344 -4.85 -18.30 -0.45
C THR A 344 -5.39 -16.88 -0.37
N GLY A 345 -6.12 -16.58 0.71
CA GLY A 345 -6.75 -15.27 0.91
C GLY A 345 -7.64 -14.89 -0.27
N GLN A 346 -7.44 -13.69 -0.82
CA GLN A 346 -8.18 -13.23 -2.00
C GLN A 346 -7.72 -13.88 -3.32
N VAL A 347 -6.53 -14.47 -3.35
CA VAL A 347 -5.87 -14.93 -4.58
C VAL A 347 -6.33 -16.35 -4.94
N GLN A 348 -7.17 -16.45 -5.98
CA GLN A 348 -7.67 -17.73 -6.51
C GLN A 348 -6.73 -18.42 -7.50
N GLY A 349 -5.72 -17.69 -8.02
CA GLY A 349 -4.76 -18.18 -9.01
C GLY A 349 -3.33 -18.14 -8.49
N CYS A 350 -2.37 -17.99 -9.40
CA CYS A 350 -0.97 -17.73 -9.07
C CYS A 350 -0.60 -16.28 -9.42
N GLN A 351 0.18 -15.65 -8.55
CA GLN A 351 0.81 -14.35 -8.77
C GLN A 351 2.22 -14.33 -8.18
N ASN A 352 2.95 -13.24 -8.41
CA ASN A 352 4.36 -13.12 -8.05
C ASN A 352 4.76 -11.70 -7.60
N ASN A 353 3.78 -10.85 -7.26
CA ASN A 353 3.95 -9.58 -6.56
C ASN A 353 4.16 -9.81 -5.06
N LEU A 354 4.59 -8.77 -4.34
CA LEU A 354 4.76 -8.74 -2.89
C LEU A 354 3.59 -7.98 -2.25
N GLU A 355 2.44 -8.65 -2.16
CA GLU A 355 1.20 -8.11 -1.58
C GLU A 355 1.00 -8.81 -0.22
N ASP A 356 1.50 -8.21 0.86
CA ASP A 356 1.51 -8.82 2.20
C ASP A 356 0.11 -9.02 2.81
N GLY A 357 -0.89 -8.29 2.34
CA GLY A 357 -2.29 -8.41 2.74
C GLY A 357 -3.02 -9.51 1.97
N ASP A 358 -2.80 -9.62 0.67
CA ASP A 358 -3.52 -10.54 -0.21
C ASP A 358 -3.67 -11.99 0.30
N PRO A 359 -2.62 -12.66 0.82
CA PRO A 359 -2.72 -14.05 1.28
C PRO A 359 -3.67 -14.27 2.46
N LEU A 360 -4.03 -13.21 3.19
CA LEU A 360 -4.77 -13.24 4.44
C LEU A 360 -6.08 -12.44 4.40
N THR A 361 -6.44 -11.86 3.25
CA THR A 361 -7.74 -11.19 3.05
C THR A 361 -8.90 -12.09 3.46
N GLY A 362 -9.75 -11.58 4.36
CA GLY A 362 -10.92 -12.29 4.88
C GLY A 362 -10.63 -13.49 5.79
N VAL A 363 -9.35 -13.83 6.04
CA VAL A 363 -8.94 -15.00 6.84
C VAL A 363 -8.83 -14.66 8.31
N ALA A 364 -8.11 -13.59 8.65
CA ALA A 364 -7.80 -13.25 10.03
C ALA A 364 -7.76 -11.74 10.24
N GLU A 365 -8.55 -11.31 11.20
CA GLU A 365 -8.54 -9.94 11.70
C GLU A 365 -8.21 -9.93 13.19
N TYR A 366 -7.68 -8.80 13.64
CA TYR A 366 -7.46 -8.53 15.04
C TYR A 366 -7.80 -7.08 15.33
N ALA A 367 -8.05 -6.80 16.60
CA ALA A 367 -8.51 -5.50 17.04
C ALA A 367 -7.50 -4.85 17.98
N ILE A 368 -7.26 -3.55 17.81
CA ILE A 368 -6.46 -2.72 18.73
C ILE A 368 -7.33 -1.60 19.26
N LYS A 369 -7.33 -1.44 20.58
CA LYS A 369 -7.98 -0.31 21.23
C LYS A 369 -7.14 0.96 21.03
N GLY A 370 -7.67 1.92 20.28
CA GLY A 370 -7.03 3.20 20.02
C GLY A 370 -7.16 4.19 21.18
N ALA A 371 -6.56 5.37 20.98
CA ALA A 371 -6.76 6.50 21.88
C ALA A 371 -8.24 6.89 21.96
N GLY A 372 -8.75 7.14 23.16
CA GLY A 372 -10.18 7.44 23.36
C GLY A 372 -11.09 6.20 23.42
N GLY A 373 -10.52 4.99 23.36
CA GLY A 373 -11.21 3.75 23.69
C GLY A 373 -12.01 3.10 22.55
N TYR A 374 -11.96 3.66 21.34
CA TYR A 374 -12.50 3.00 20.15
C TYR A 374 -11.66 1.79 19.78
N THR A 375 -12.32 0.71 19.37
CA THR A 375 -11.66 -0.52 18.91
C THR A 375 -11.57 -0.47 17.40
N TYR A 376 -10.35 -0.44 16.87
CA TYR A 376 -10.06 -0.48 15.44
C TYR A 376 -9.74 -1.91 15.03
N HIS A 377 -10.16 -2.31 13.83
CA HIS A 377 -9.90 -3.63 13.26
C HIS A 377 -8.82 -3.54 12.18
N PHE A 378 -8.03 -4.60 12.09
CA PHE A 378 -6.89 -4.70 11.19
C PHE A 378 -6.80 -6.10 10.63
N GLN A 379 -6.30 -6.21 9.41
CA GLN A 379 -5.99 -7.48 8.81
C GLN A 379 -4.68 -8.03 9.36
N ASP A 380 -4.58 -9.35 9.56
CA ASP A 380 -3.28 -10.00 9.64
C ASP A 380 -2.54 -9.89 8.29
N LEU A 381 -1.22 -9.81 8.36
CA LEU A 381 -0.35 -9.52 7.22
C LEU A 381 0.77 -10.56 7.16
N ALA A 382 1.06 -11.07 5.97
CA ALA A 382 2.13 -12.01 5.72
C ALA A 382 3.49 -11.30 5.87
N PHE A 383 4.50 -12.01 6.36
CA PHE A 383 5.86 -11.48 6.41
C PHE A 383 6.60 -11.75 5.10
N HIS A 384 7.57 -10.90 4.75
CA HIS A 384 8.33 -10.99 3.49
C HIS A 384 8.95 -12.40 3.30
N ASP A 385 9.45 -13.01 4.38
CA ASP A 385 10.04 -14.35 4.36
C ASP A 385 9.05 -15.46 3.92
N TRP A 386 7.73 -15.21 4.04
CA TRP A 386 6.69 -16.13 3.57
C TRP A 386 6.74 -16.28 2.05
N PHE A 387 6.87 -15.16 1.36
CA PHE A 387 6.94 -15.06 -0.10
C PHE A 387 8.23 -15.65 -0.64
N TYR A 388 9.37 -15.37 -0.02
CA TYR A 388 10.67 -15.84 -0.52
C TYR A 388 11.07 -17.24 -0.04
N ARG A 389 10.23 -17.89 0.77
CA ARG A 389 10.46 -19.23 1.35
C ARG A 389 11.77 -19.31 2.15
N THR A 390 12.24 -18.18 2.65
CA THR A 390 13.42 -18.09 3.50
C THR A 390 13.10 -18.48 4.94
N ARG A 391 14.14 -18.58 5.76
CA ARG A 391 13.95 -18.73 7.19
C ARG A 391 13.34 -17.45 7.74
N SER A 392 12.21 -17.57 8.44
CA SER A 392 11.57 -16.42 9.10
C SER A 392 12.55 -15.66 10.01
N THR A 393 12.66 -14.37 9.70
CA THR A 393 13.21 -13.32 10.54
C THR A 393 12.12 -12.69 11.43
N GLY A 394 10.87 -13.08 11.24
CA GLY A 394 9.69 -12.55 11.92
C GLY A 394 9.64 -12.84 13.42
N THR A 395 8.75 -12.14 14.13
CA THR A 395 8.46 -12.39 15.55
C THR A 395 8.11 -13.86 15.80
N ALA A 396 8.68 -14.42 16.86
CA ALA A 396 8.56 -15.84 17.22
C ALA A 396 8.87 -16.84 16.08
N GLY A 397 9.60 -16.42 15.03
CA GLY A 397 9.90 -17.26 13.86
C GLY A 397 8.66 -17.61 13.02
N LYS A 398 7.59 -16.80 13.08
CA LYS A 398 6.35 -16.96 12.30
C LYS A 398 6.42 -16.23 10.96
N PHE A 399 5.43 -16.43 10.11
CA PHE A 399 5.38 -15.88 8.74
C PHE A 399 4.23 -14.89 8.54
N SER A 400 3.62 -14.43 9.63
CA SER A 400 2.57 -13.40 9.63
C SER A 400 2.53 -12.70 10.99
N PHE A 401 1.92 -11.52 11.02
CA PHE A 401 1.93 -10.61 12.16
C PHE A 401 1.22 -11.17 13.40
N GLN A 402 0.06 -11.81 13.23
CA GLN A 402 -0.68 -12.53 14.28
C GLN A 402 -0.39 -14.04 14.31
N GLY A 403 0.48 -14.51 13.42
CA GLY A 403 0.99 -15.88 13.45
C GLY A 403 0.05 -16.92 12.85
N VAL A 404 -0.91 -16.49 12.03
CA VAL A 404 -1.78 -17.37 11.22
C VAL A 404 -0.93 -18.28 10.34
N PHE A 405 0.05 -17.70 9.64
CA PHE A 405 1.07 -18.46 8.93
C PHE A 405 2.20 -18.90 9.85
N THR A 406 2.24 -20.20 10.12
CA THR A 406 3.31 -20.88 10.87
C THR A 406 4.38 -21.51 9.98
N SER A 407 4.19 -21.49 8.66
CA SER A 407 5.12 -21.94 7.62
C SER A 407 5.12 -20.94 6.46
N ASN A 408 6.14 -21.00 5.59
CA ASN A 408 6.19 -20.20 4.37
C ASN A 408 5.10 -20.64 3.35
N ALA A 409 5.04 -19.97 2.20
CA ALA A 409 4.04 -20.21 1.15
C ALA A 409 4.09 -21.61 0.51
N GLY A 410 5.03 -22.48 0.90
CA GLY A 410 5.13 -23.84 0.39
C GLY A 410 5.69 -23.89 -1.04
N PRO A 411 5.29 -24.91 -1.84
CA PRO A 411 5.74 -25.08 -3.22
C PRO A 411 5.46 -23.87 -4.11
N LEU A 412 6.08 -23.85 -5.30
CA LEU A 412 5.73 -22.87 -6.34
C LEU A 412 4.26 -23.07 -6.74
N CYS A 413 3.52 -21.97 -6.81
CA CYS A 413 2.18 -22.00 -7.39
C CYS A 413 2.31 -22.29 -8.88
N THR A 414 1.64 -23.34 -9.35
CA THR A 414 1.57 -23.72 -10.77
C THR A 414 0.11 -23.74 -11.19
N GLY A 415 -0.20 -23.06 -12.29
CA GLY A 415 -1.53 -23.04 -12.91
C GLY A 415 -1.85 -24.31 -13.68
#